data_AF-A0A542G497-F1
#
_entry.id   AF-A0A542G497-F1
#
_cell.length_a   1.000
_cell.length_b   1.000
_cell.length_c   1.000
_cell.angle_alpha   90.00
_cell.angle_beta   90.00
_cell.angle_gamma   90.00
#
_symmetry.space_group_name_H-M   'P 1'
#
loop_
_entity.id
_entity.type
_entity.pdbx_description
1 polymer ?
#
loop_
_entity_poly.entity_id
_entity_poly.type
_entity_poly.pdbx_seq_one_letter_code
_entity_poly.pdbx_strand_id
1 'polypeptide(L)'
;MGVTEHLYLDKQHPALWKAISGLGLKVQEAAEEAGIGPGLLELLNVRISELNGCAYCLDLHVRKAVEAGESAQRLAVLPAWRDTALFTGKERAALALVESITELPDQESREHAEAAARECLTAEEFSAVSWVAVTMNAFNRVSITSHHPVKRDR
;
A
#
# COMPACT_ATOMS: atom_id res chain seq x y z
N MET A 1 -34.29 11.88 -7.10
CA MET A 1 -33.52 10.67 -7.42
C MET A 1 -33.01 10.11 -6.11
N GLY A 2 -33.60 9.00 -5.64
CA GLY A 2 -33.27 8.45 -4.31
C GLY A 2 -31.80 8.08 -4.24
N VAL A 3 -31.15 8.44 -3.14
CA VAL A 3 -29.79 7.99 -2.83
C VAL A 3 -29.85 6.47 -2.79
N THR A 4 -29.25 5.82 -3.78
CA THR A 4 -29.10 4.36 -3.75
C THR A 4 -28.16 4.07 -2.59
N GLU A 5 -28.65 3.35 -1.58
CA GLU A 5 -27.84 2.95 -0.42
C GLU A 5 -26.57 2.27 -0.91
N HIS A 6 -25.40 2.70 -0.42
CA HIS A 6 -24.13 2.11 -0.81
C HIS A 6 -24.07 0.64 -0.37
N LEU A 7 -23.71 -0.25 -1.29
CA LEU A 7 -23.51 -1.67 -0.99
C LEU A 7 -22.09 -1.88 -0.48
N TYR A 8 -21.98 -2.31 0.77
CA TYR A 8 -20.70 -2.61 1.40
C TYR A 8 -20.29 -4.06 1.14
N LEU A 9 -19.27 -4.29 0.31
CA LEU A 9 -18.83 -5.63 -0.06
C LEU A 9 -18.42 -6.48 1.15
N ASP A 10 -17.79 -5.85 2.15
CA ASP A 10 -17.38 -6.47 3.40
C ASP A 10 -18.57 -6.88 4.28
N LYS A 11 -19.71 -6.19 4.17
CA LYS A 11 -20.96 -6.55 4.87
C LYS A 11 -21.77 -7.58 4.12
N GLN A 12 -21.79 -7.50 2.79
CA GLN A 12 -22.50 -8.47 1.96
C GLN A 12 -21.81 -9.85 1.97
N HIS A 13 -20.47 -9.88 2.04
CA HIS A 13 -19.69 -11.11 2.05
C HIS A 13 -18.62 -11.11 3.16
N PRO A 14 -19.02 -11.22 4.44
CA PRO A 14 -18.12 -11.10 5.58
C PRO A 14 -17.05 -12.20 5.66
N ALA A 15 -17.32 -13.39 5.11
CA ALA A 15 -16.33 -14.46 5.04
C ALA A 15 -15.17 -14.11 4.09
N LEU A 16 -15.45 -13.46 2.96
CA LEU A 16 -14.43 -12.98 2.03
C LEU A 16 -13.61 -11.85 2.65
N TRP A 17 -14.28 -10.93 3.35
CA TRP A 17 -13.60 -9.87 4.11
C TRP A 17 -12.68 -10.42 5.20
N LYS A 18 -13.12 -11.44 5.93
CA LYS A 18 -12.29 -12.12 6.92
C LYS A 18 -11.07 -12.78 6.28
N ALA A 19 -11.23 -13.41 5.12
CA ALA A 19 -10.13 -14.06 4.41
C ALA A 19 -9.05 -13.06 3.97
N ILE A 20 -9.43 -11.95 3.33
CA ILE A 20 -8.46 -10.91 2.93
C ILE A 20 -7.85 -10.19 4.14
N SER A 21 -8.62 -9.99 5.21
CA SER A 21 -8.07 -9.46 6.48
C SER A 21 -7.03 -10.41 7.08
N GLY A 22 -7.28 -11.72 7.04
CA GLY A 22 -6.33 -12.74 7.45
C GLY A 22 -5.06 -12.76 6.58
N LEU A 23 -5.21 -12.59 5.26
CA LEU A 23 -4.07 -12.39 4.36
C LEU A 23 -3.27 -11.13 4.75
N GLY A 24 -3.94 -10.01 5.02
CA GLY A 24 -3.30 -8.78 5.48
C GLY A 24 -2.44 -8.97 6.73
N LEU A 25 -2.92 -9.74 7.72
CA LEU A 25 -2.13 -10.08 8.90
C LEU A 25 -0.90 -10.91 8.53
N LYS A 26 -1.04 -11.91 7.65
CA LYS A 26 0.10 -12.72 7.18
C LYS A 26 1.11 -11.93 6.37
N VAL A 27 0.66 -10.96 5.60
CA VAL A 27 1.56 -10.05 4.88
C VAL A 27 2.32 -9.15 5.85
N GLN A 28 1.67 -8.66 6.91
CA GLN A 28 2.35 -7.90 7.95
C GLN A 28 3.41 -8.74 8.68
N GLU A 29 3.08 -9.97 9.08
CA GLU A 29 4.04 -10.92 9.68
C GLU A 29 5.23 -11.16 8.73
N ALA A 30 4.98 -11.48 7.46
CA ALA A 30 6.03 -11.73 6.48
C ALA A 30 6.90 -10.49 6.21
N ALA A 31 6.32 -9.30 6.23
CA ALA A 31 7.07 -8.05 6.10
C ALA A 31 7.99 -7.83 7.31
N GLU A 32 7.49 -8.05 8.51
CA GLU A 32 8.29 -7.96 9.75
C GLU A 32 9.44 -8.98 9.75
N GLU A 33 9.15 -10.24 9.41
CA GLU A 33 10.15 -11.31 9.29
C GLU A 33 11.23 -11.00 8.25
N ALA A 34 10.84 -10.39 7.13
CA ALA A 34 11.77 -9.92 6.08
C ALA A 34 12.53 -8.63 6.46
N GLY A 35 12.32 -8.07 7.65
CA GLY A 35 12.99 -6.84 8.09
C GLY A 35 12.45 -5.57 7.42
N ILE A 36 11.22 -5.59 6.92
CA ILE A 36 10.48 -4.39 6.49
C ILE A 36 9.82 -3.78 7.73
N GLY A 37 10.45 -2.75 8.29
CA GLY A 37 9.94 -2.07 9.48
C GLY A 37 8.58 -1.39 9.26
N PRO A 38 7.83 -1.11 10.34
CA PRO A 38 6.46 -0.59 10.28
C PRO A 38 6.35 0.75 9.53
N GLY A 39 7.36 1.63 9.65
CA GLY A 39 7.39 2.90 8.91
C GLY A 39 7.39 2.69 7.39
N LEU A 40 8.29 1.85 6.88
CA LEU A 40 8.34 1.52 5.45
C LEU A 40 7.08 0.78 5.00
N LEU A 41 6.59 -0.19 5.77
CA LEU A 41 5.36 -0.91 5.44
C LEU A 41 4.19 0.06 5.23
N GLU A 42 3.99 1.00 6.15
CA GLU A 42 2.91 1.97 6.04
C GLU A 42 3.16 3.02 4.95
N LEU A 43 4.41 3.43 4.71
CA LEU A 43 4.77 4.29 3.58
C LEU A 43 4.38 3.65 2.24
N LEU A 44 4.63 2.34 2.07
CA LEU A 44 4.21 1.60 0.87
C LEU A 44 2.68 1.55 0.75
N ASN A 45 1.97 1.25 1.84
CA ASN A 45 0.50 1.23 1.86
C ASN A 45 -0.12 2.59 1.49
N VAL A 46 0.47 3.69 1.99
CA VAL A 46 0.10 5.06 1.61
C VAL A 46 0.31 5.23 0.11
N ARG A 47 1.49 4.91 -0.44
CA ARG A 47 1.77 5.11 -1.86
C ARG A 47 0.83 4.33 -2.78
N ILE A 48 0.57 3.07 -2.46
CA ILE A 48 -0.38 2.23 -3.21
C ILE A 48 -1.78 2.85 -3.18
N SER A 49 -2.19 3.38 -2.02
CA SER A 49 -3.50 4.02 -1.85
C SER A 49 -3.61 5.38 -2.54
N GLU A 50 -2.50 6.13 -2.66
CA GLU A 50 -2.42 7.37 -3.45
C GLU A 50 -2.68 7.08 -4.93
N LEU A 51 -1.99 6.09 -5.48
CA LEU A 51 -2.14 5.68 -6.88
C LEU A 51 -3.55 5.19 -7.21
N ASN A 52 -4.16 4.42 -6.30
CA ASN A 52 -5.52 3.92 -6.48
C ASN A 52 -6.61 4.96 -6.15
N GLY A 53 -6.27 6.09 -5.51
CA GLY A 53 -7.26 7.08 -5.07
C GLY A 53 -8.18 6.60 -3.93
N CYS A 54 -7.73 5.70 -3.05
CA CYS A 54 -8.55 5.22 -1.93
C CYS A 54 -8.50 6.19 -0.73
N ALA A 55 -9.45 7.12 -0.63
CA ALA A 55 -9.49 8.11 0.46
C ALA A 55 -9.55 7.50 1.88
N TYR A 56 -10.35 6.45 2.08
CA TYR A 56 -10.43 5.75 3.38
C TYR A 56 -9.10 5.09 3.75
N CYS A 57 -8.45 4.46 2.77
CA CYS A 57 -7.17 3.79 2.97
C CYS A 57 -6.06 4.80 3.25
N LEU A 58 -6.05 5.94 2.55
CA LEU A 58 -5.13 7.03 2.82
C LEU A 58 -5.26 7.55 4.24
N ASP A 59 -6.48 7.87 4.70
CA ASP A 59 -6.70 8.30 6.09
C ASP A 59 -6.14 7.27 7.11
N LEU A 60 -6.45 5.99 6.90
CA LEU A 60 -5.99 4.93 7.79
C LEU A 60 -4.47 4.79 7.81
N HIS A 61 -3.84 4.67 6.64
CA HIS A 61 -2.43 4.34 6.53
C HIS A 61 -1.52 5.55 6.78
N VAL A 62 -1.97 6.78 6.52
CA VAL A 62 -1.26 8.00 6.93
C VAL A 62 -1.19 8.09 8.46
N ARG A 63 -2.31 7.86 9.18
CA ARG A 63 -2.31 7.85 10.65
C ARG A 63 -1.37 6.77 11.20
N LYS A 64 -1.41 5.56 10.65
CA LYS A 64 -0.51 4.48 11.03
C LYS A 64 0.96 4.78 10.73
N ALA A 65 1.25 5.41 9.58
CA ALA A 65 2.61 5.82 9.24
C ALA A 65 3.16 6.82 10.27
N VAL A 66 2.35 7.81 10.68
CA VAL A 66 2.72 8.77 11.73
C VAL A 66 2.94 8.06 13.07
N GLU A 67 2.05 7.14 13.46
CA GLU A 67 2.23 6.30 14.65
C GLU A 67 3.51 5.45 14.61
N ALA A 68 3.92 5.03 13.41
CA ALA A 68 5.16 4.29 13.15
C ALA A 68 6.41 5.18 13.03
N GLY A 69 6.28 6.50 13.21
CA GLY A 69 7.39 7.46 13.24
C GLY A 69 7.73 8.12 11.89
N GLU A 70 6.91 7.95 10.86
CA GLU A 70 7.07 8.70 9.61
C GLU A 70 6.82 10.20 9.81
N SER A 71 7.55 11.01 9.05
CA SER A 71 7.45 12.47 9.15
C SER A 71 6.42 13.03 8.18
N ALA A 72 5.76 14.12 8.59
CA ALA A 72 4.87 14.87 7.71
C ALA A 72 5.57 15.31 6.41
N GLN A 73 6.88 15.62 6.47
CA GLN A 73 7.68 15.97 5.30
C GLN A 73 7.76 14.81 4.31
N ARG A 74 8.13 13.60 4.78
CA ARG A 74 8.27 12.42 3.92
C ARG A 74 6.93 12.00 3.32
N LEU A 75 5.85 12.04 4.11
CA LEU A 75 4.51 11.76 3.61
C LEU A 75 4.06 12.78 2.54
N ALA A 76 4.30 14.07 2.75
CA ALA A 76 3.88 15.10 1.80
C ALA A 76 4.61 15.04 0.45
N VAL A 77 5.87 14.57 0.43
CA VAL A 77 6.67 14.44 -0.80
C VAL A 77 6.67 13.03 -1.38
N LEU A 78 5.96 12.09 -0.76
CA LEU A 78 5.87 10.70 -1.21
C LEU A 78 5.39 10.58 -2.68
N PRO A 79 4.40 11.35 -3.17
CA PRO A 79 4.05 11.32 -4.60
C PRO A 79 5.20 11.67 -5.56
N ALA A 80 6.19 12.41 -5.08
CA ALA A 80 7.35 12.88 -5.82
C ALA A 80 8.66 12.22 -5.33
N TRP A 81 8.59 11.03 -4.71
CA TRP A 81 9.72 10.39 -4.04
C TRP A 81 10.98 10.22 -4.91
N ARG A 82 10.81 10.13 -6.24
CA ARG A 82 11.93 10.02 -7.19
C ARG A 82 12.82 11.25 -7.22
N ASP A 83 12.25 12.45 -6.99
CA ASP A 83 12.90 13.77 -7.10
C ASP A 83 13.42 14.31 -5.75
N THR A 84 13.75 13.41 -4.82
CA THR A 84 14.29 13.79 -3.51
C THR A 84 15.23 12.71 -2.97
N ALA A 85 16.16 13.13 -2.11
CA ALA A 85 17.10 12.27 -1.40
C ALA A 85 16.56 11.77 -0.04
N LEU A 86 15.31 12.10 0.31
CA LEU A 86 14.72 11.74 1.61
C LEU A 86 14.46 10.24 1.79
N PHE A 87 14.50 9.45 0.72
CA PHE A 87 14.26 8.00 0.73
C PHE A 87 15.54 7.23 0.42
N THR A 88 15.82 6.20 1.20
CA THR A 88 17.02 5.35 1.03
C THR A 88 16.93 4.49 -0.24
N GLY A 89 18.05 3.90 -0.68
CA GLY A 89 18.06 3.00 -1.83
C GLY A 89 17.06 1.84 -1.71
N LYS A 90 16.99 1.22 -0.52
CA LYS A 90 16.03 0.15 -0.20
C LYS A 90 14.58 0.63 -0.30
N GLU A 91 14.28 1.81 0.25
CA GLU A 91 12.93 2.39 0.18
C GLU A 91 12.53 2.73 -1.26
N ARG A 92 13.43 3.30 -2.04
CA ARG A 92 13.21 3.63 -3.46
C ARG A 92 12.95 2.37 -4.30
N ALA A 93 13.70 1.29 -4.05
CA ALA A 93 13.50 0.00 -4.69
C ALA A 93 12.12 -0.59 -4.35
N ALA A 94 11.73 -0.57 -3.06
CA ALA A 94 10.41 -1.03 -2.63
C ALA A 94 9.28 -0.17 -3.21
N LEU A 95 9.43 1.16 -3.23
CA LEU A 95 8.47 2.10 -3.84
C LEU A 95 8.29 1.82 -5.33
N ALA A 96 9.38 1.70 -6.09
CA ALA A 96 9.31 1.36 -7.51
C ALA A 96 8.58 0.02 -7.77
N LEU A 97 8.86 -0.99 -6.94
CA LEU A 97 8.22 -2.31 -7.05
C LEU A 97 6.72 -2.24 -6.78
N VAL A 98 6.28 -1.56 -5.71
CA VAL A 98 4.85 -1.46 -5.40
C VAL A 98 4.08 -0.62 -6.42
N GLU A 99 4.70 0.42 -7.00
CA GLU A 99 4.08 1.19 -8.09
C GLU A 99 3.90 0.32 -9.34
N SER A 100 4.95 -0.41 -9.75
CA SER A 100 4.90 -1.33 -10.89
C SER A 100 3.79 -2.40 -10.75
N ILE A 101 3.65 -3.00 -9.56
CA ILE A 101 2.60 -3.99 -9.28
C ILE A 101 1.19 -3.34 -9.25
N THR A 102 1.10 -2.08 -8.81
CA THR A 102 -0.18 -1.37 -8.70
C THR A 102 -0.70 -0.92 -10.06
N GLU A 103 0.16 -0.31 -10.88
CA GLU A 103 -0.21 0.29 -12.16
C GLU A 103 -0.17 -0.71 -13.32
N LEU A 104 0.61 -1.79 -13.18
CA LEU A 104 0.84 -2.81 -14.22
C LEU A 104 1.22 -2.18 -15.58
N PRO A 105 2.35 -1.45 -15.65
CA PRO A 105 2.79 -0.81 -16.90
C PRO A 105 3.21 -1.85 -17.94
N ASP A 106 3.75 -1.39 -19.07
CA ASP A 106 4.28 -2.25 -20.11
C ASP A 106 5.38 -3.20 -19.59
N GLN A 107 5.68 -4.24 -20.37
CA GLN A 107 6.58 -5.31 -19.94
C GLN A 107 7.99 -4.80 -19.62
N GLU A 108 8.55 -3.90 -20.42
CA GLU A 108 9.91 -3.38 -20.24
C GLU A 108 10.00 -2.57 -18.94
N SER A 109 9.01 -1.71 -18.68
CA SER A 109 8.92 -0.95 -17.43
C SER A 109 8.84 -1.86 -16.20
N ARG A 110 8.06 -2.95 -16.27
CA ARG A 110 7.95 -3.92 -15.17
C ARG A 110 9.26 -4.67 -14.93
N GLU A 111 9.88 -5.18 -15.98
CA GLU A 111 11.17 -5.88 -15.89
C GLU A 111 12.26 -4.98 -15.29
N HIS A 112 12.27 -3.70 -15.68
CA HIS A 112 13.21 -2.72 -15.12
C HIS A 112 12.98 -2.49 -13.62
N ALA A 113 11.73 -2.30 -13.20
CA ALA A 113 11.39 -2.13 -11.79
C ALA A 113 11.72 -3.37 -10.95
N GLU A 114 11.45 -4.57 -11.47
CA GLU A 114 11.78 -5.83 -10.80
C GLU A 114 13.30 -6.05 -10.69
N ALA A 115 14.05 -5.74 -11.75
CA ALA A 115 15.51 -5.85 -11.74
C ALA A 115 16.12 -4.91 -10.71
N ALA A 116 15.75 -3.63 -10.73
CA ALA A 116 16.21 -2.64 -9.75
C ALA A 116 15.84 -3.03 -8.32
N ALA A 117 14.64 -3.61 -8.11
CA ALA A 117 14.23 -4.10 -6.81
C ALA A 117 15.11 -5.27 -6.33
N ARG A 118 15.45 -6.22 -7.20
CA ARG A 118 16.31 -7.38 -6.88
C ARG A 118 17.77 -7.01 -6.60
N GLU A 119 18.23 -5.84 -7.02
CA GLU A 119 19.57 -5.32 -6.66
C GLU A 119 19.63 -4.80 -5.22
N CYS A 120 18.51 -4.30 -4.68
CA CYS A 120 18.45 -3.64 -3.38
C CYS A 120 17.70 -4.44 -2.30
N LEU A 121 16.88 -5.40 -2.71
CA LEU A 121 16.05 -6.23 -1.83
C LEU A 121 16.53 -7.68 -1.85
N THR A 122 16.50 -8.33 -0.68
CA THR A 122 16.61 -9.79 -0.62
C THR A 122 15.40 -10.47 -1.28
N ALA A 123 15.49 -11.77 -1.55
CA ALA A 123 14.36 -12.53 -2.09
C ALA A 123 13.14 -12.50 -1.16
N GLU A 124 13.36 -12.52 0.15
CA GLU A 124 12.30 -12.44 1.17
C GLU A 124 11.66 -11.04 1.18
N GLU A 125 12.47 -9.98 1.15
CA GLU A 125 12.00 -8.59 1.09
C GLU A 125 11.21 -8.32 -0.19
N PHE A 126 11.73 -8.76 -1.34
CA PHE A 126 11.05 -8.63 -2.64
C PHE A 126 9.66 -9.30 -2.61
N SER A 127 9.59 -10.53 -2.08
CA SER A 127 8.34 -11.27 -1.95
C SER A 127 7.37 -10.57 -1.01
N ALA A 128 7.82 -10.14 0.18
CA ALA A 128 6.99 -9.45 1.15
C ALA A 128 6.44 -8.13 0.60
N VAL A 129 7.29 -7.29 -0.01
CA VAL A 129 6.88 -6.03 -0.65
C VAL A 129 5.87 -6.27 -1.79
N SER A 130 6.05 -7.33 -2.56
CA SER A 130 5.10 -7.71 -3.62
C SER A 130 3.74 -8.09 -3.03
N TRP A 131 3.72 -8.87 -1.95
CA TRP A 131 2.48 -9.24 -1.26
C TRP A 131 1.80 -8.06 -0.56
N VAL A 132 2.56 -7.07 -0.07
CA VAL A 132 2.03 -5.77 0.39
C VAL A 132 1.28 -5.09 -0.76
N ALA A 133 1.90 -4.95 -1.93
CA ALA A 133 1.26 -4.35 -3.09
C ALA A 133 -0.02 -5.07 -3.50
N VAL A 134 0.02 -6.40 -3.66
CA VAL A 134 -1.15 -7.21 -4.04
C VAL A 134 -2.30 -7.05 -3.05
N THR A 135 -2.00 -7.17 -1.75
CA THR A 135 -3.02 -7.16 -0.71
C THR A 135 -3.63 -5.77 -0.52
N MET A 136 -2.81 -4.72 -0.54
CA MET A 136 -3.29 -3.34 -0.44
C MET A 136 -4.14 -2.94 -1.65
N ASN A 137 -3.76 -3.39 -2.85
CA ASN A 137 -4.57 -3.20 -4.06
C ASN A 137 -5.97 -3.83 -3.93
N ALA A 138 -6.07 -4.99 -3.30
CA ALA A 138 -7.35 -5.65 -3.06
C ALA A 138 -8.18 -4.91 -1.99
N PHE A 139 -7.57 -4.43 -0.90
CA PHE A 139 -8.25 -3.58 0.08
C PHE A 139 -8.74 -2.25 -0.51
N ASN A 140 -7.93 -1.58 -1.34
CA ASN A 140 -8.32 -0.36 -2.03
C ASN A 140 -9.56 -0.60 -2.90
N ARG A 141 -9.59 -1.69 -3.68
CA ARG A 141 -10.74 -2.06 -4.55
C ARG A 141 -12.01 -2.30 -3.74
N VAL A 142 -11.92 -3.02 -2.63
CA VAL A 142 -13.07 -3.24 -1.72
C VAL A 142 -13.56 -1.91 -1.16
N SER A 143 -12.64 -1.08 -0.69
CA SER A 143 -12.95 0.18 -0.03
C SER A 143 -13.64 1.17 -0.95
N ILE A 144 -13.05 1.40 -2.14
CA ILE A 144 -13.54 2.32 -3.18
C ILE A 144 -14.92 1.88 -3.67
N THR A 145 -15.08 0.61 -4.05
CA THR A 145 -16.35 0.09 -4.58
C THR A 145 -17.48 0.16 -3.55
N SER A 146 -17.14 0.06 -2.27
CA SER A 146 -18.09 0.13 -1.15
C SER A 146 -18.31 1.55 -0.62
N HIS A 147 -17.67 2.58 -1.22
CA HIS A 147 -17.77 3.98 -0.80
C HIS A 147 -17.53 4.21 0.70
N HIS A 148 -16.51 3.54 1.27
CA HIS A 148 -16.21 3.71 2.69
C HIS A 148 -15.91 5.19 3.01
N PRO A 149 -16.59 5.78 4.00
CA PRO A 149 -16.43 7.19 4.30
C PRO A 149 -15.17 7.46 5.13
N VAL A 150 -14.48 8.56 4.83
CA VAL A 150 -13.50 9.14 5.75
C VAL A 150 -14.26 9.91 6.83
N LYS A 151 -14.01 9.57 8.10
CA LYS A 151 -14.61 10.30 9.22
C LYS A 151 -13.81 11.59 9.45
N ARG A 152 -14.50 12.69 9.76
CA ARG A 152 -13.83 13.91 10.21
C ARG A 152 -13.16 13.64 11.55
N ASP A 153 -11.95 14.16 11.72
CA ASP A 153 -11.29 14.21 13.03
C ASP A 153 -12.21 14.90 14.05
N ARG A 154 -12.26 14.37 15.27
CA ARG A 154 -13.04 14.91 16.38
C ARG A 154 -12.24 15.91 17.18
#